data_AF-A0A0K0D6S1-F1
#
_entry.id   AF-A0A0K0D6S1-F1
#
_cell.length_a   1.000
_cell.length_b   1.000
_cell.length_c   1.000
_cell.angle_alpha   90.00
_cell.angle_beta   90.00
_cell.angle_gamma   90.00
#
_symmetry.space_group_name_H-M   'P 1'
#
loop_
_entity.id
_entity.type
_entity.pdbx_description
1 polymer ?
#
loop_
_entity_poly.entity_id
_entity_poly.type
_entity_poly.pdbx_seq_one_letter_code
_entity_poly.pdbx_strand_id
1 'polypeptide(L)'
;MECWVPAQFTGAWEKYAETYCFIKGSYFLPDDEHPNEDFIERDNAVIGYYQWVPLVLALQAFLFYAPCIVWKALNCSTGINVKDVLENTAKVKKNVTVKERENQVSKAAVHLQDALELQRELKTVHAVPEAVLLSKLRKSGYFLSAVYVFTKFLYVFNIFVQVAILKLYIVVFLYLS
;
A
#
# COMPACT_ATOMS: atom_id res chain seq x y z
N MET A 1 -13.62 -10.24 24.03
CA MET A 1 -13.83 -9.30 25.14
C MET A 1 -14.65 -10.07 26.14
N GLU A 2 -14.07 -10.39 27.28
CA GLU A 2 -14.77 -11.14 28.33
C GLU A 2 -15.45 -10.12 29.25
N CYS A 3 -16.68 -10.42 29.65
CA CYS A 3 -17.46 -9.55 30.51
C CYS A 3 -17.87 -10.31 31.76
N TRP A 4 -17.81 -9.63 32.91
CA TRP A 4 -18.35 -10.20 34.15
C TRP A 4 -19.88 -10.24 34.05
N VAL A 5 -20.43 -11.44 33.87
CA VAL A 5 -21.87 -11.70 33.78
C VAL A 5 -22.36 -12.40 35.04
N PRO A 6 -23.63 -12.23 35.42
CA PRO A 6 -24.14 -12.86 36.63
C PRO A 6 -24.31 -14.38 36.46
N ALA A 7 -24.15 -15.13 37.54
CA ALA A 7 -24.05 -16.59 37.53
C ALA A 7 -25.28 -17.34 36.99
N GLN A 8 -26.45 -16.69 36.96
CA GLN A 8 -27.68 -17.27 36.38
C GLN A 8 -27.70 -17.30 34.84
N PHE A 9 -26.74 -16.67 34.15
CA PHE A 9 -26.70 -16.68 32.69
C PHE A 9 -26.23 -18.04 32.15
N THR A 10 -26.92 -18.54 31.13
CA THR A 10 -26.44 -19.72 30.38
C THR A 10 -25.35 -19.29 29.40
N GLY A 11 -24.54 -20.22 28.90
CA GLY A 11 -23.43 -19.89 27.98
C GLY A 11 -23.86 -19.20 26.68
N ALA A 12 -25.13 -19.30 26.27
CA ALA A 12 -25.65 -18.52 25.14
C ALA A 12 -25.86 -17.04 25.50
N TRP A 13 -26.36 -16.77 26.71
CA TRP A 13 -26.55 -15.41 27.22
C TRP A 13 -25.22 -14.71 27.52
N GLU A 14 -24.22 -15.47 27.97
CA GLU A 14 -22.85 -14.98 28.15
C GLU A 14 -22.26 -14.47 26.83
N LYS A 15 -22.26 -15.28 25.76
CA LYS A 15 -21.81 -14.86 24.43
C LYS A 15 -22.57 -13.65 23.88
N TYR A 16 -23.87 -13.57 24.16
CA TYR A 16 -24.67 -12.41 23.78
C TYR A 16 -24.21 -11.16 24.52
N ALA A 17 -24.02 -11.23 25.84
CA ALA A 17 -23.56 -10.12 26.66
C ALA A 17 -22.16 -9.64 26.24
N GLU A 18 -21.24 -10.55 25.94
CA GLU A 18 -19.90 -10.23 25.42
C GLU A 18 -19.98 -9.47 24.10
N THR A 19 -20.81 -9.95 23.16
CA THR A 19 -21.00 -9.31 21.86
C THR A 19 -21.64 -7.94 22.02
N TYR A 20 -22.63 -7.83 22.91
CA TYR A 20 -23.31 -6.56 23.20
C TYR A 20 -22.34 -5.53 23.77
N CYS A 21 -21.49 -5.93 24.74
CA CYS A 21 -20.46 -5.06 25.31
C CYS A 21 -19.47 -4.58 24.24
N PHE A 22 -19.03 -5.47 23.36
CA PHE A 22 -18.13 -5.11 22.26
C PHE A 22 -18.76 -4.12 21.26
N ILE A 23 -20.04 -4.28 20.93
CA ILE A 23 -20.74 -3.42 19.97
C ILE A 23 -21.06 -2.06 20.58
N LYS A 24 -21.55 -2.04 21.82
CA LYS A 24 -21.94 -0.82 22.53
C LYS A 24 -20.76 0.00 23.00
N GLY A 25 -19.60 -0.61 23.18
CA GLY A 25 -18.42 0.05 23.75
C GLY A 25 -18.46 0.05 25.27
N SER A 26 -17.34 0.42 25.88
CA SER A 26 -17.15 0.46 27.33
C SER A 26 -16.65 1.83 27.75
N TYR A 27 -17.08 2.34 28.89
CA TYR A 27 -16.51 3.55 29.50
C TYR A 27 -15.69 3.17 30.74
N PHE A 28 -14.72 4.00 31.10
CA PHE A 28 -13.93 3.81 32.32
C PHE A 28 -14.62 4.53 33.48
N LEU A 29 -14.73 3.86 34.63
CA LEU A 29 -15.24 4.43 35.87
C LEU A 29 -14.19 4.19 36.97
N PRO A 30 -13.70 5.23 37.67
CA PRO A 30 -12.82 5.06 38.82
C PRO A 30 -13.52 4.29 39.95
N ASP A 31 -12.78 3.48 40.69
CA ASP A 31 -13.33 2.60 41.75
C ASP A 31 -14.05 3.38 42.89
N ASP A 32 -13.66 4.64 43.11
CA ASP A 32 -14.22 5.49 44.17
C ASP A 32 -15.49 6.26 43.73
N GLU A 33 -15.90 6.15 42.47
CA GLU A 33 -16.96 6.96 41.87
C GLU A 33 -18.19 6.11 41.52
N HIS A 34 -19.38 6.62 41.82
CA HIS A 34 -20.62 5.95 41.44
C HIS A 34 -20.98 6.34 40.00
N PRO A 35 -21.56 5.43 39.20
CA PRO A 35 -21.96 5.76 37.84
C PRO A 35 -23.00 6.89 37.87
N ASN A 36 -22.78 7.94 37.08
CA ASN A 36 -23.74 9.04 36.94
C ASN A 36 -25.13 8.50 36.58
N GLU A 37 -26.17 9.06 37.21
CA GLU A 37 -27.56 8.72 36.90
C GLU A 37 -27.96 9.21 35.49
N ASP A 38 -27.27 10.24 35.00
CA ASP A 38 -27.46 10.79 33.66
C ASP A 38 -26.83 9.91 32.58
N PHE A 39 -27.70 9.23 31.84
CA PHE A 39 -27.33 8.36 30.72
C PHE A 39 -26.52 9.07 29.62
N ILE A 40 -26.74 10.38 29.44
CA ILE A 40 -26.12 11.17 28.36
C ILE A 40 -24.61 11.35 28.61
N GLU A 41 -24.21 11.64 29.84
CA GLU A 41 -22.79 11.81 30.17
C GLU A 41 -22.02 10.50 30.05
N ARG A 42 -22.66 9.38 30.42
CA ARG A 42 -22.06 8.05 30.30
C ARG A 42 -21.87 7.64 28.85
N ASP A 43 -22.82 7.94 27.97
CA ASP A 43 -22.74 7.61 26.54
C ASP A 43 -21.64 8.42 25.84
N ASN A 44 -21.41 9.66 26.28
CA ASN A 44 -20.30 10.47 25.77
C ASN A 44 -18.92 9.89 26.12
N ALA A 45 -18.77 9.27 27.29
CA ALA A 45 -17.52 8.66 27.75
C ALA A 45 -17.24 7.25 27.19
N VAL A 46 -18.08 6.76 26.26
CA VAL A 46 -17.98 5.40 25.72
C VAL A 46 -16.82 5.27 24.73
N ILE A 47 -15.97 4.29 24.98
CA ILE A 47 -14.79 3.98 24.18
C ILE A 47 -15.18 2.98 23.06
N GLY A 48 -15.49 3.51 21.87
CA GLY A 48 -15.93 2.73 20.69
C GLY A 48 -14.86 2.50 19.61
N TYR A 49 -13.63 2.96 19.80
CA TYR A 49 -12.64 3.03 18.70
C TYR A 49 -12.13 1.66 18.21
N TYR A 50 -12.16 0.63 19.07
CA TYR A 50 -11.64 -0.71 18.77
C TYR A 50 -12.21 -1.36 17.51
N GLN A 51 -13.45 -1.00 17.13
CA GLN A 51 -14.09 -1.52 15.93
C GLN A 51 -13.44 -0.99 14.64
N TRP A 52 -12.90 0.22 14.68
CA TRP A 52 -12.29 0.88 13.52
C TRP A 52 -10.80 0.60 13.39
N VAL A 53 -10.13 0.18 14.47
CA VAL A 53 -8.69 -0.15 14.46
C VAL A 53 -8.33 -1.14 13.33
N PRO A 54 -9.01 -2.29 13.15
CA PRO A 54 -8.63 -3.25 12.11
C PRO A 54 -8.79 -2.70 10.69
N LEU A 55 -9.83 -1.87 10.46
CA LEU A 55 -10.09 -1.25 9.17
C LEU A 55 -9.02 -0.21 8.81
N VAL A 56 -8.66 0.64 9.78
CA VAL A 56 -7.59 1.62 9.62
C VAL A 56 -6.26 0.90 9.36
N LEU A 57 -5.91 -0.11 10.16
CA LEU A 57 -4.67 -0.88 9.96
C LEU A 57 -4.62 -1.57 8.59
N ALA A 58 -5.74 -2.11 8.10
CA ALA A 58 -5.82 -2.69 6.76
C ALA A 58 -5.57 -1.64 5.66
N LEU A 59 -6.17 -0.45 5.80
CA LEU A 59 -5.94 0.67 4.89
C LEU A 59 -4.48 1.15 4.94
N GLN A 60 -3.89 1.22 6.13
CA GLN A 60 -2.47 1.57 6.30
C GLN A 60 -1.57 0.56 5.57
N ALA A 61 -1.81 -0.74 5.72
CA ALA A 61 -1.08 -1.78 5.01
C ALA A 61 -1.20 -1.65 3.48
N PHE A 62 -2.39 -1.36 2.96
CA PHE A 62 -2.60 -1.11 1.53
C PHE A 62 -1.83 0.11 1.04
N LEU A 63 -1.89 1.22 1.80
CA LEU A 63 -1.18 2.44 1.49
C LEU A 63 0.35 2.21 1.50
N PHE A 64 0.90 1.42 2.42
CA PHE A 64 2.33 1.03 2.38
C PHE A 64 2.72 0.26 1.11
N TYR A 65 1.78 -0.46 0.50
CA TYR A 65 2.00 -1.16 -0.77
C TYR A 65 1.79 -0.27 -2.00
N ALA A 66 1.13 0.89 -1.87
CA ALA A 66 0.86 1.81 -2.99
C ALA A 66 2.13 2.25 -3.76
N PRO A 67 3.27 2.61 -3.12
CA PRO A 67 4.48 2.96 -3.85
C PRO A 67 5.05 1.79 -4.68
N CYS A 68 4.89 0.54 -4.22
CA CYS A 68 5.25 -0.65 -4.99
C CYS A 68 4.38 -0.80 -6.24
N ILE A 69 3.07 -0.53 -6.12
CA ILE A 69 2.13 -0.58 -7.25
C ILE A 69 2.48 0.52 -8.25
N VAL A 70 2.71 1.76 -7.78
CA VAL A 70 3.11 2.88 -8.63
C VAL A 70 4.41 2.55 -9.38
N TRP A 71 5.41 2.02 -8.68
CA TRP A 71 6.65 1.57 -9.31
C TRP A 71 6.39 0.49 -10.37
N LYS A 72 5.63 -0.56 -10.05
CA LYS A 72 5.31 -1.63 -11.00
C LYS A 72 4.53 -1.12 -12.20
N ALA A 73 3.50 -0.30 -11.99
CA ALA A 73 2.67 0.28 -13.04
C ALA A 73 3.52 1.14 -13.99
N LEU A 74 4.34 2.05 -13.44
CA LEU A 74 5.22 2.90 -14.24
C LEU A 74 6.28 2.07 -14.98
N ASN A 75 6.86 1.02 -14.37
CA ASN A 75 7.80 0.14 -15.06
C ASN A 75 7.13 -0.70 -16.16
N CYS A 76 5.94 -1.24 -15.93
CA CYS A 76 5.17 -1.96 -16.96
C CYS A 76 4.81 -1.03 -18.12
N SER A 77 4.39 0.20 -17.83
CA SER A 77 4.12 1.21 -18.87
C SER A 77 5.38 1.58 -19.66
N THR A 78 6.59 1.48 -19.08
CA THR A 78 7.85 1.77 -19.78
C THR A 78 8.29 0.72 -20.80
N GLY A 79 7.60 -0.42 -20.93
CA GLY A 79 7.82 -1.42 -21.99
C GLY A 79 9.25 -1.97 -22.09
N ILE A 80 10.14 -1.54 -21.20
CA ILE A 80 11.49 -1.99 -20.99
C ILE A 80 11.43 -2.67 -19.65
N ASN A 81 11.57 -3.99 -19.65
CA ASN A 81 11.53 -4.78 -18.43
C ASN A 81 12.83 -4.51 -17.67
N VAL A 82 12.82 -3.51 -16.78
CA VAL A 82 14.00 -3.06 -16.01
C VAL A 82 14.61 -4.23 -15.23
N LYS A 83 13.79 -5.21 -14.85
CA LYS A 83 14.24 -6.49 -14.27
C LYS A 83 15.12 -7.29 -15.24
N ASP A 84 14.69 -7.46 -16.48
CA ASP A 84 15.49 -8.17 -17.50
C ASP A 84 16.78 -7.40 -17.82
N VAL A 85 16.73 -6.07 -17.89
CA VAL A 85 17.94 -5.24 -18.09
C VAL A 85 18.92 -5.42 -16.93
N LEU A 86 18.44 -5.41 -15.69
CA LEU A 86 19.27 -5.56 -14.51
C LEU A 86 19.86 -6.97 -14.41
N GLU A 87 19.05 -8.00 -14.69
CA GLU A 87 19.51 -9.40 -14.74
C GLU A 87 20.52 -9.65 -15.85
N ASN A 88 20.28 -9.11 -17.05
CA ASN A 88 21.19 -9.24 -18.17
C ASN A 88 22.50 -8.50 -17.90
N THR A 89 22.45 -7.31 -17.28
CA THR A 89 23.66 -6.58 -16.86
C THR A 89 24.44 -7.34 -15.79
N ALA A 90 23.75 -7.98 -14.83
CA ALA A 90 24.39 -8.81 -13.81
C ALA A 90 25.02 -10.09 -14.40
N LYS A 91 24.37 -10.73 -15.39
CA LYS A 91 24.88 -11.91 -16.12
C LYS A 91 26.08 -11.56 -17.00
N VAL A 92 26.06 -10.41 -17.70
CA VAL A 92 27.18 -9.91 -18.50
C VAL A 92 28.39 -9.58 -17.63
N LYS A 93 28.20 -9.09 -16.40
CA LYS A 93 29.31 -8.87 -15.46
C LYS A 93 29.96 -10.20 -15.01
N LYS A 94 29.25 -11.33 -15.12
CA LYS A 94 29.69 -12.65 -14.64
C LYS A 94 30.31 -13.53 -15.74
N ASN A 95 29.95 -13.35 -17.01
CA ASN A 95 30.40 -14.21 -18.11
C ASN A 95 30.76 -13.41 -19.37
N VAL A 96 32.01 -13.01 -19.56
CA VAL A 96 32.48 -12.56 -20.87
C VAL A 96 33.79 -13.25 -21.24
N THR A 97 33.67 -14.23 -22.13
CA THR A 97 34.74 -14.65 -23.06
C THR A 97 34.40 -14.08 -24.44
N VAL A 98 35.41 -13.52 -25.12
CA VAL A 98 35.27 -12.62 -26.28
C VAL A 98 34.63 -13.25 -27.53
N LYS A 99 34.66 -14.58 -27.67
CA LYS A 99 34.38 -15.28 -28.94
C LYS A 99 32.91 -15.65 -29.20
N GLU A 100 32.07 -15.73 -28.17
CA GLU A 100 30.63 -16.04 -28.30
C GLU A 100 29.76 -14.79 -28.54
N ARG A 101 30.34 -13.60 -28.29
CA ARG A 101 29.65 -12.30 -28.39
C ARG A 101 29.16 -11.99 -29.80
N GLU A 102 29.91 -12.33 -30.85
CA GLU A 102 29.56 -11.92 -32.22
C GLU A 102 28.32 -12.66 -32.76
N ASN A 103 28.20 -13.95 -32.49
CA ASN A 103 27.02 -14.73 -32.87
C ASN A 103 25.78 -14.38 -32.05
N GLN A 104 25.93 -14.07 -30.77
CA GLN A 104 24.82 -13.60 -29.95
C GLN A 104 24.40 -12.17 -30.28
N VAL A 105 25.33 -11.28 -30.63
CA VAL A 105 25.02 -9.92 -31.10
C VAL A 105 24.26 -9.96 -32.42
N SER A 106 24.63 -10.85 -33.35
CA SER A 106 23.88 -11.03 -34.61
C SER A 106 22.46 -11.54 -34.38
N LYS A 107 22.28 -12.58 -33.56
CA LYS A 107 20.94 -13.10 -33.21
C LYS A 107 20.10 -12.08 -32.43
N ALA A 108 20.72 -11.33 -31.52
CA ALA A 108 20.04 -10.28 -30.76
C ALA A 108 19.62 -9.11 -31.66
N ALA A 109 20.41 -8.76 -32.68
CA ALA A 109 20.05 -7.70 -33.64
C ALA A 109 18.80 -8.06 -34.45
N VAL A 110 18.68 -9.32 -34.90
CA VAL A 110 17.50 -9.80 -35.63
C VAL A 110 16.26 -9.78 -34.74
N HIS A 111 16.35 -10.32 -33.52
CA HIS A 111 15.21 -10.30 -32.58
C HIS A 111 14.82 -8.88 -32.13
N LEU A 112 15.78 -7.96 -32.04
CA LEU A 112 15.52 -6.56 -31.71
C LEU A 112 14.82 -5.84 -32.87
N GLN A 113 15.16 -6.19 -34.11
CA GLN A 113 14.52 -5.64 -35.31
C GLN A 113 13.06 -6.10 -35.42
N ASP A 114 12.80 -7.39 -35.23
CA ASP A 114 11.43 -7.94 -35.22
C ASP A 114 10.58 -7.33 -34.08
N ALA A 115 11.17 -7.16 -32.89
CA ALA A 115 10.48 -6.55 -31.76
C ALA A 115 10.18 -5.05 -32.00
N LEU A 116 11.05 -4.32 -32.70
CA LEU A 116 10.87 -2.91 -33.05
C LEU A 116 9.78 -2.71 -34.11
N GLU A 117 9.64 -3.64 -35.05
CA GLU A 117 8.56 -3.64 -36.04
C GLU A 117 7.21 -3.90 -35.38
N LEU A 118 7.12 -4.89 -34.48
CA LEU A 118 5.90 -5.16 -33.71
C LEU A 118 5.49 -3.97 -32.81
N GLN A 119 6.48 -3.29 -32.19
CA GLN A 119 6.25 -2.09 -31.39
C GLN A 119 5.78 -0.89 -32.23
N ARG A 120 6.20 -0.78 -33.50
CA ARG A 120 5.72 0.26 -34.42
C ARG A 120 4.25 0.02 -34.79
N GLU A 121 3.89 -1.21 -35.09
CA GLU A 121 2.52 -1.61 -35.45
C GLU A 121 1.53 -1.49 -34.28
N LEU A 122 1.97 -1.73 -33.03
CA LEU A 122 1.10 -1.56 -31.86
C LEU A 122 0.92 -0.07 -31.47
N LYS A 123 1.88 0.79 -31.82
CA LYS A 123 1.84 2.23 -31.48
C LYS A 123 0.87 3.02 -32.36
N THR A 124 0.56 2.54 -33.56
CA THR A 124 -0.43 3.16 -34.46
C THR A 124 -1.87 2.89 -33.99
N VAL A 125 -2.11 1.81 -33.24
CA VAL A 125 -3.46 1.35 -32.86
C VAL A 125 -3.94 1.87 -31.49
N HIS A 126 -3.05 2.22 -30.55
CA HIS A 126 -3.41 2.49 -29.14
C HIS A 126 -3.01 3.89 -28.63
N ALA A 127 -3.20 4.95 -29.42
CA ALA A 127 -2.89 6.32 -29.02
C ALA A 127 -3.87 6.86 -27.97
N VAL A 128 -3.65 6.50 -26.70
CA VAL A 128 -4.26 7.16 -25.54
C VAL A 128 -3.50 8.49 -25.30
N PRO A 129 -4.18 9.65 -25.28
CA PRO A 129 -3.53 10.97 -25.27
C PRO A 129 -2.64 11.25 -24.03
N GLU A 130 -2.90 10.63 -22.86
CA GLU A 130 -2.02 10.75 -21.67
C GLU A 130 -0.65 10.06 -21.84
N ALA A 131 -0.57 9.03 -22.70
CA ALA A 131 0.68 8.30 -22.94
C ALA A 131 1.70 9.11 -23.77
N VAL A 132 1.29 10.24 -24.37
CA VAL A 132 2.15 11.07 -25.23
C VAL A 132 3.14 11.91 -24.42
N LEU A 133 2.75 12.43 -23.26
CA LEU A 133 3.65 13.19 -22.37
C LEU A 133 4.68 12.25 -21.72
N LEU A 134 4.22 11.12 -21.20
CA LEU A 134 5.07 10.08 -20.62
C LEU A 134 6.01 9.47 -21.65
N SER A 135 5.57 9.29 -22.91
CA SER A 135 6.44 8.76 -23.97
C SER A 135 7.48 9.77 -24.48
N LYS A 136 7.23 11.08 -24.40
CA LYS A 136 8.25 12.13 -24.64
C LYS A 136 9.27 12.19 -23.51
N LEU A 137 8.83 12.12 -22.25
CA LEU A 137 9.71 12.04 -21.08
C LEU A 137 10.57 10.76 -21.11
N ARG A 138 10.00 9.62 -21.51
CA ARG A 138 10.65 8.30 -21.66
C ARG A 138 11.81 8.26 -22.68
N LYS A 139 11.84 9.16 -23.67
CA LYS A 139 12.97 9.25 -24.62
C LYS A 139 14.23 9.87 -24.00
N SER A 140 14.11 10.43 -22.79
CA SER A 140 15.25 11.00 -22.10
C SER A 140 15.89 10.01 -21.15
N GLY A 141 17.22 9.85 -21.22
CA GLY A 141 17.99 8.93 -20.36
C GLY A 141 17.84 9.21 -18.85
N TYR A 142 17.37 10.40 -18.46
CA TYR A 142 17.11 10.74 -17.05
C TYR A 142 15.78 10.19 -16.51
N PHE A 143 14.85 9.74 -17.37
CA PHE A 143 13.49 9.43 -16.95
C PHE A 143 13.41 8.28 -15.96
N LEU A 144 14.18 7.20 -16.18
CA LEU A 144 14.20 6.05 -15.28
C LEU A 144 14.73 6.43 -13.89
N SER A 145 15.79 7.24 -13.84
CA SER A 145 16.35 7.77 -12.61
C SER A 145 15.37 8.70 -11.90
N ALA A 146 14.67 9.57 -12.63
CA ALA A 146 13.66 10.48 -12.08
C ALA A 146 12.46 9.72 -11.47
N VAL A 147 11.95 8.69 -12.17
CA VAL A 147 10.85 7.84 -11.67
C VAL A 147 11.28 7.05 -10.42
N TYR A 148 12.52 6.59 -10.37
CA TYR A 148 13.07 5.91 -9.18
C TYR A 148 13.15 6.84 -7.98
N VAL A 149 13.72 8.04 -8.15
CA VAL A 149 13.82 9.04 -7.07
C VAL A 149 12.43 9.48 -6.62
N PHE A 150 11.50 9.71 -7.55
CA PHE A 150 10.11 10.05 -7.24
C PHE A 150 9.41 8.95 -6.44
N THR A 151 9.61 7.68 -6.82
CA THR A 151 9.08 6.54 -6.07
C THR A 151 9.66 6.49 -4.66
N LYS A 152 10.97 6.72 -4.48
CA LYS A 152 11.59 6.81 -3.15
C LYS A 152 11.03 7.96 -2.32
N PHE A 153 10.79 9.11 -2.93
CA PHE A 153 10.11 10.22 -2.26
C PHE A 153 8.69 9.84 -1.80
N LEU A 154 7.92 9.15 -2.65
CA LEU A 154 6.59 8.65 -2.28
C LEU A 154 6.64 7.69 -1.08
N TYR A 155 7.66 6.82 -0.97
CA TYR A 155 7.82 5.98 0.22
C TYR A 155 8.02 6.82 1.49
N VAL A 156 8.91 7.82 1.42
CA VAL A 156 9.20 8.69 2.57
C VAL A 156 7.97 9.50 2.97
N PHE A 157 7.29 10.10 1.99
CA PHE A 157 6.05 10.84 2.22
C PHE A 157 4.95 9.96 2.82
N ASN A 158 4.80 8.73 2.32
CA ASN A 158 3.85 7.76 2.85
C ASN A 158 4.13 7.47 4.33
N ILE A 159 5.40 7.27 4.73
CA ILE A 159 5.75 7.09 6.15
C ILE A 159 5.26 8.26 7.02
N PHE A 160 5.47 9.50 6.58
CA PHE A 160 4.99 10.68 7.32
C PHE A 160 3.47 10.71 7.43
N VAL A 161 2.75 10.42 6.34
CA VAL A 161 1.29 10.35 6.32
C VAL A 161 0.78 9.27 7.28
N GLN A 162 1.41 8.09 7.28
CA GLN A 162 1.03 6.97 8.16
C GLN A 162 1.20 7.30 9.64
N VAL A 163 2.31 7.95 9.99
CA VAL A 163 2.56 8.43 11.36
C VAL A 163 1.55 9.51 11.74
N ALA A 164 1.22 10.43 10.83
CA ALA A 164 0.22 11.47 11.08
C ALA A 164 -1.18 10.87 11.29
N ILE A 165 -1.59 9.90 10.46
CA ILE A 165 -2.86 9.18 10.60
C ILE A 165 -2.94 8.49 11.96
N LEU A 166 -1.88 7.78 12.37
CA LEU A 166 -1.86 7.07 13.65
C LEU A 166 -1.92 8.04 14.83
N LYS A 167 -1.20 9.16 14.76
CA LYS A 167 -1.26 10.21 15.79
C LYS A 167 -2.65 10.85 15.86
N LEU A 168 -3.23 11.21 14.72
CA LEU A 168 -4.57 11.79 14.66
C LEU A 168 -5.61 10.81 15.19
N TYR A 169 -5.51 9.55 14.81
CA TYR A 169 -6.40 8.49 15.28
C TYR A 169 -6.34 8.37 16.82
N ILE A 170 -5.14 8.30 17.40
CA ILE A 170 -4.97 8.24 18.86
C ILE A 170 -5.53 9.50 19.54
N VAL A 171 -5.24 10.69 18.99
CA VAL A 171 -5.68 11.96 19.60
C VAL A 171 -7.19 12.12 19.52
N VAL A 172 -7.81 11.89 18.36
CA VAL A 172 -9.26 12.03 18.18
C VAL A 172 -10.02 11.03 19.05
N PHE A 173 -9.53 9.80 19.20
CA PHE A 173 -10.24 8.78 19.97
C PHE A 173 -9.91 8.78 21.48
N LEU A 174 -8.86 9.46 21.93
CA LEU A 174 -8.56 9.63 23.37
C LEU A 174 -8.96 11.00 23.95
N TYR A 175 -9.07 12.05 23.13
CA TYR A 175 -9.34 13.42 23.62
C TYR A 175 -10.69 13.99 23.15
N LEU A 176 -11.39 13.32 22.22
CA LEU A 176 -12.65 13.79 21.63
C LEU A 176 -13.82 12.81 21.88
N SER A 177 -13.62 11.82 22.75
CA SER A 177 -14.63 10.93 23.37
C SER A 177 -14.35 10.94 24.86
#